data_AF-A0A9D6SG64-F1
#
_entry.id   AF-A0A9D6SG64-F1
#
_cell.length_a   1.000
_cell.length_b   1.000
_cell.length_c   1.000
_cell.angle_alpha   90.00
_cell.angle_beta   90.00
_cell.angle_gamma   90.00
#
_symmetry.space_group_name_H-M   'P 1'
#
loop_
_entity.id
_entity.type
_entity.pdbx_description
1 polymer ?
#
loop_
_entity_poly.entity_id
_entity_poly.type
_entity_poly.pdbx_seq_one_letter_code
_entity_poly.pdbx_strand_id
1 'polypeptide(L)'
;MASTAVGFVGAPRPGRVRAYLNRMRDGDEIAHLITLMFASAIFLITALLVYELYRNSGLARGKFGWGFLTGTTWDPVFEEFGALPFVFGTVVTSAVGMVVAIPLGVGAAIFL
;
A
#
# COMPACT_ATOMS: atom_id res chain seq x y z
N MET A 1 79.47 -2.83 4.11
CA MET A 1 78.72 -1.55 4.01
C MET A 1 78.02 -1.56 2.66
N ALA A 2 76.70 -1.52 2.49
CA ALA A 2 75.57 -1.35 3.38
C ALA A 2 74.43 -2.26 2.88
N SER A 3 73.75 -2.87 3.85
CA SER A 3 72.47 -3.54 3.69
C SER A 3 71.39 -2.46 3.56
N THR A 4 70.66 -2.41 2.43
CA THR A 4 69.47 -1.56 2.32
C THR A 4 68.26 -2.47 2.18
N ALA A 5 67.57 -2.62 3.30
CA ALA A 5 66.37 -3.41 3.45
C ALA A 5 65.28 -2.95 2.49
N VAL A 6 64.70 -3.94 1.80
CA VAL A 6 63.45 -3.85 1.06
C VAL A 6 62.37 -3.38 2.03
N GLY A 7 61.85 -2.17 1.81
CA GLY A 7 60.72 -1.62 2.56
C GLY A 7 59.46 -2.42 2.27
N PHE A 8 59.03 -3.21 3.24
CA PHE A 8 57.75 -3.90 3.25
C PHE A 8 56.62 -2.85 3.22
N VAL A 9 55.97 -2.69 2.07
CA VAL A 9 54.69 -1.98 1.97
C VAL A 9 53.65 -2.81 2.71
N GLY A 10 53.21 -2.32 3.87
CA GLY A 10 52.22 -2.98 4.71
C GLY A 10 50.87 -3.11 3.97
N ALA A 11 50.38 -4.34 3.87
CA ALA A 11 49.08 -4.64 3.28
C ALA A 11 47.93 -3.91 4.02
N PRO A 12 46.84 -3.53 3.33
CA PRO A 12 45.69 -2.89 3.97
C PRO A 12 45.05 -3.85 4.98
N ARG A 13 44.81 -3.39 6.21
CA ARG A 13 44.17 -4.19 7.27
C ARG A 13 42.73 -4.54 6.85
N PRO A 14 42.36 -5.81 6.66
CA PRO A 14 41.06 -6.22 6.09
C PRO A 14 39.85 -6.07 7.04
N GLY A 15 40.02 -5.48 8.22
CA GLY A 15 38.99 -5.43 9.28
C GLY A 15 38.01 -4.26 9.21
N ARG A 16 38.34 -3.13 8.56
CA ARG A 16 37.49 -1.92 8.59
C ARG A 16 36.38 -1.92 7.54
N VAL A 17 36.59 -2.51 6.36
CA VAL A 17 35.60 -2.52 5.26
C VAL A 17 34.37 -3.36 5.63
N ARG A 18 34.55 -4.49 6.33
CA ARG A 18 33.45 -5.36 6.76
C ARG A 18 32.52 -4.71 7.79
N ALA A 19 33.05 -3.88 8.69
CA ALA A 19 32.24 -3.19 9.70
C ALA A 19 31.32 -2.12 9.11
N TYR A 20 31.76 -1.40 8.06
CA TYR A 20 30.92 -0.45 7.33
C TYR A 20 29.83 -1.15 6.49
N LEU A 21 30.16 -2.28 5.85
CA LEU A 21 29.18 -3.07 5.08
C LEU A 21 28.12 -3.71 5.98
N ASN A 22 28.48 -4.22 7.17
CA ASN A 22 27.51 -4.78 8.10
C ASN A 22 26.53 -3.72 8.62
N ARG A 23 26.97 -2.49 8.88
CA ARG A 23 26.08 -1.39 9.31
C ARG A 23 25.08 -0.97 8.22
N MET A 24 25.41 -1.16 6.94
CA MET A 24 24.47 -0.98 5.83
C MET A 24 23.50 -2.17 5.71
N ARG A 25 23.95 -3.39 6.02
CA ARG A 25 23.12 -4.61 6.00
C ARG A 25 22.08 -4.64 7.13
N ASP A 26 22.44 -4.14 8.31
CA ASP A 26 21.52 -4.04 9.46
C ASP A 26 20.39 -3.02 9.21
N GLY A 27 20.68 -1.92 8.49
CA GLY A 27 19.68 -0.91 8.13
C GLY A 27 18.64 -1.40 7.14
N ASP A 28 19.06 -2.20 6.16
CA ASP A 28 18.17 -2.83 5.17
C ASP A 28 17.25 -3.87 5.82
N GLU A 29 17.76 -4.65 6.77
CA GLU A 29 16.98 -5.65 7.50
C GLU A 29 15.91 -5.00 8.40
N ILE A 30 16.24 -3.89 9.07
CA ILE A 30 15.27 -3.10 9.85
C ILE A 30 14.20 -2.49 8.93
N ALA A 31 14.60 -1.90 7.80
CA ALA A 31 13.66 -1.34 6.82
C ALA A 31 12.74 -2.43 6.24
N HIS A 32 13.28 -3.62 5.95
CA HIS A 32 12.52 -4.76 5.49
C HIS A 32 11.51 -5.25 6.54
N LEU A 33 11.93 -5.40 7.80
CA LEU A 33 11.02 -5.76 8.90
C LEU A 33 9.91 -4.73 9.09
N ILE A 34 10.23 -3.44 9.04
CA ILE A 34 9.23 -2.37 9.17
C ILE A 34 8.23 -2.44 8.03
N THR A 35 8.69 -2.50 6.78
CA THR A 35 7.80 -2.58 5.61
C THR A 35 6.96 -3.86 5.60
N LEU A 36 7.52 -4.99 6.02
CA LEU A 36 6.80 -6.26 6.16
C LEU A 36 5.76 -6.19 7.28
N MET A 37 6.05 -5.54 8.39
CA MET A 37 5.09 -5.28 9.47
C MET A 37 3.92 -4.42 8.98
N PHE A 38 4.18 -3.35 8.22
CA PHE A 38 3.12 -2.53 7.63
C PHE A 38 2.31 -3.30 6.59
N ALA A 39 2.97 -4.03 5.69
CA ALA A 39 2.28 -4.84 4.69
C ALA A 39 1.39 -5.90 5.33
N SER A 40 1.91 -6.64 6.31
CA SER A 40 1.16 -7.65 7.06
C SER A 40 0.02 -7.02 7.88
N ALA A 41 0.22 -5.84 8.46
CA ALA A 41 -0.84 -5.11 9.16
C ALA A 41 -1.99 -4.71 8.22
N ILE A 42 -1.69 -4.23 7.01
CA ILE A 42 -2.72 -3.92 6.01
C ILE A 42 -3.53 -5.17 5.68
N PHE A 43 -2.86 -6.28 5.36
CA PHE A 43 -3.54 -7.55 5.08
C PHE A 43 -4.39 -8.02 6.27
N LEU A 44 -3.85 -7.93 7.49
CA LEU A 44 -4.55 -8.32 8.71
C LEU A 44 -5.80 -7.46 8.93
N ILE A 45 -5.69 -6.15 8.81
CA ILE A 45 -6.81 -5.22 8.95
C ILE A 45 -7.87 -5.50 7.88
N THR A 46 -7.47 -5.71 6.62
CA THR A 46 -8.42 -6.09 5.56
C THR A 46 -9.14 -7.39 5.88
N ALA A 47 -8.42 -8.41 6.37
CA ALA A 47 -9.04 -9.68 6.76
C ALA A 47 -10.03 -9.50 7.93
N LEU A 48 -9.67 -8.69 8.94
CA LEU A 48 -10.56 -8.36 10.06
C LEU A 48 -11.82 -7.61 9.60
N LEU A 49 -11.68 -6.64 8.69
CA LEU A 49 -12.82 -5.93 8.11
C LEU A 49 -13.77 -6.86 7.37
N VAL A 50 -13.22 -7.77 6.54
CA VAL A 50 -14.03 -8.77 5.83
C VAL A 50 -14.72 -9.70 6.82
N TYR A 51 -14.02 -10.13 7.87
CA TYR A 51 -14.59 -11.00 8.90
C TYR A 51 -15.74 -10.32 9.65
N GLU A 52 -15.55 -9.07 10.09
CA GLU A 52 -16.56 -8.31 10.81
C GLU A 52 -17.78 -8.02 9.93
N LEU A 53 -17.55 -7.61 8.68
CA LEU A 53 -18.61 -7.40 7.70
C LEU A 53 -19.37 -8.70 7.42
N TYR A 54 -18.68 -9.83 7.36
CA TYR A 54 -19.31 -11.13 7.15
C TYR A 54 -20.16 -11.54 8.35
N ARG A 55 -19.73 -11.27 9.59
CA ARG A 55 -20.52 -11.57 10.79
C ARG A 55 -21.74 -10.66 10.91
N ASN A 56 -21.57 -9.35 10.70
CA ASN A 56 -22.64 -8.37 10.91
C ASN A 56 -23.63 -8.24 9.74
N SER A 57 -23.26 -8.59 8.50
CA SER A 57 -24.18 -8.50 7.34
C SER A 57 -25.17 -9.66 7.21
N GLY A 58 -25.35 -10.49 8.25
CA GLY A 58 -26.26 -11.64 8.21
C GLY A 58 -27.70 -11.29 7.77
N LEU A 59 -28.25 -10.20 8.31
CA LEU A 59 -29.60 -9.71 7.96
C LEU A 59 -29.67 -9.19 6.52
N ALA A 60 -28.67 -8.43 6.08
CA ALA A 60 -28.62 -7.90 4.71
C ALA A 60 -28.51 -9.01 3.66
N ARG A 61 -27.68 -10.03 3.92
CA ARG A 61 -27.55 -11.18 3.01
C ARG A 61 -28.85 -11.97 2.86
N GLY A 62 -29.58 -12.15 3.97
CA GLY A 62 -30.86 -12.86 3.96
C GLY A 62 -31.98 -12.08 3.27
N LYS A 63 -32.01 -10.75 3.45
CA LYS A 63 -33.09 -9.89 2.92
C LYS A 63 -32.91 -9.52 1.44
N PHE A 64 -31.67 -9.31 0.98
CA PHE A 64 -31.41 -8.79 -0.37
C PHE A 64 -30.87 -9.81 -1.38
N GLY A 65 -30.22 -10.88 -0.93
CA GLY A 65 -29.70 -11.94 -1.81
C GLY A 65 -28.97 -11.43 -3.05
N TRP A 66 -29.18 -12.09 -4.20
CA TRP A 66 -28.65 -11.66 -5.49
C TRP A 66 -29.33 -10.40 -6.06
N GLY A 67 -30.54 -10.08 -5.59
CA GLY A 67 -31.29 -8.88 -6.00
C GLY A 67 -30.68 -7.58 -5.51
N PHE A 68 -29.83 -7.63 -4.47
CA PHE A 68 -29.02 -6.49 -4.00
C PHE A 68 -28.21 -5.84 -5.13
N LEU A 69 -27.59 -6.67 -5.99
CA LEU A 69 -26.67 -6.21 -7.02
C LEU A 69 -27.37 -5.48 -8.16
N THR A 70 -28.64 -5.83 -8.43
CA THR A 70 -29.46 -5.21 -9.49
C THR A 70 -30.44 -4.18 -8.96
N GLY A 71 -30.55 -4.02 -7.63
CA GLY A 71 -31.44 -3.06 -7.00
C GLY A 71 -31.04 -1.63 -7.33
N THR A 72 -31.97 -0.86 -7.90
CA THR A 72 -31.79 0.55 -8.26
C THR A 72 -32.25 1.51 -7.16
N THR A 73 -32.99 1.02 -6.18
CA THR A 73 -33.59 1.85 -5.13
C THR A 73 -32.71 1.83 -3.89
N TRP A 74 -32.53 3.02 -3.29
CA TRP A 74 -31.92 3.17 -1.97
C TRP A 74 -32.91 3.89 -1.07
N ASP A 75 -33.66 3.13 -0.27
CA ASP A 75 -34.61 3.63 0.71
C ASP A 75 -34.23 3.18 2.13
N PRO A 76 -33.59 4.06 2.92
CA PRO A 76 -33.20 3.75 4.29
C PRO A 76 -34.38 3.71 5.27
N VAL A 77 -35.56 4.21 4.90
CA VAL A 77 -36.76 4.22 5.76
C VAL A 77 -37.46 2.87 5.72
N PHE A 78 -37.58 2.28 4.53
CA PHE A 78 -38.15 0.94 4.34
C PHE A 78 -37.13 -0.20 4.40
N GLU A 79 -35.86 0.13 4.72
CA GLU A 79 -34.74 -0.80 4.69
C GLU A 79 -34.66 -1.56 3.34
N GLU A 80 -34.72 -0.81 2.23
CA GLU A 80 -34.49 -1.31 0.88
C GLU A 80 -33.17 -0.75 0.34
N PHE A 81 -32.15 -1.59 0.26
CA PHE A 81 -30.81 -1.19 -0.14
C PHE A 81 -30.43 -1.89 -1.44
N GLY A 82 -30.20 -1.12 -2.50
CA GLY A 82 -29.62 -1.57 -3.76
C GLY A 82 -28.15 -1.17 -3.90
N ALA A 83 -27.35 -1.98 -4.59
CA ALA A 83 -25.93 -1.72 -4.83
C ALA A 83 -25.69 -0.66 -5.93
N LEU A 84 -26.57 -0.57 -6.93
CA LEU A 84 -26.35 0.26 -8.11
C LEU A 84 -26.21 1.76 -7.81
N PRO A 85 -27.00 2.37 -6.90
CA PRO A 85 -26.81 3.78 -6.54
C PRO A 85 -25.42 4.08 -5.98
N PHE A 86 -24.85 3.16 -5.19
CA PHE A 86 -23.48 3.29 -4.66
C PHE A 86 -22.44 3.20 -5.77
N VAL A 87 -22.55 2.20 -6.64
CA VAL A 87 -21.64 2.03 -7.79
C VAL A 87 -21.68 3.27 -8.68
N PHE A 88 -22.88 3.77 -8.97
CA PHE A 88 -23.06 4.98 -9.76
C PHE A 88 -22.39 6.19 -9.10
N GLY A 89 -22.56 6.38 -7.79
CA GLY A 89 -21.89 7.44 -7.05
C GLY A 89 -20.36 7.37 -7.15
N THR A 90 -19.77 6.19 -7.00
CA THR A 90 -18.31 5.99 -7.13
C THR A 90 -17.81 6.28 -8.55
N VAL A 91 -18.54 5.82 -9.58
CA VAL A 91 -18.17 6.06 -10.98
C VAL A 91 -18.28 7.54 -11.31
N VAL A 92 -19.36 8.21 -10.91
CA VAL A 92 -19.57 9.64 -11.16
C VAL A 92 -18.50 10.47 -10.45
N THR A 93 -18.24 10.21 -9.17
CA THR A 93 -17.20 10.93 -8.41
C THR A 93 -15.81 10.72 -9.01
N SER A 94 -15.46 9.49 -9.40
CA SER A 94 -14.19 9.19 -10.08
C SER A 94 -14.08 9.90 -11.43
N ALA A 95 -15.14 9.91 -12.23
CA ALA A 95 -15.18 10.57 -13.53
C ALA A 95 -15.03 12.09 -13.39
N VAL A 96 -15.76 12.72 -12.46
CA VAL A 96 -15.62 14.15 -12.15
C VAL A 96 -14.20 14.46 -11.68
N GLY A 97 -13.65 13.62 -10.79
CA GLY A 97 -12.26 13.74 -10.34
C GLY A 97 -11.26 13.70 -11.50
N MET A 98 -11.42 12.76 -12.43
CA MET A 98 -10.60 12.68 -13.64
C MET A 98 -10.73 13.91 -14.53
N VAL A 99 -11.96 14.39 -14.77
CA VAL A 99 -12.21 15.58 -15.61
C VAL A 99 -11.49 16.81 -15.06
N VAL A 100 -11.34 16.92 -13.73
CA VAL A 100 -10.60 18.02 -13.09
C VAL A 100 -9.09 17.73 -13.05
N ALA A 101 -8.70 16.51 -12.68
CA ALA A 101 -7.29 16.15 -12.49
C ALA A 101 -6.50 16.13 -13.81
N ILE A 102 -7.10 15.68 -14.92
CA ILE A 102 -6.45 15.59 -16.23
C ILE A 102 -5.97 16.96 -16.74
N PRO A 103 -6.82 18.01 -16.89
CA PRO A 103 -6.37 19.30 -17.40
C PRO A 103 -5.38 19.98 -16.46
N LEU A 104 -5.53 19.83 -15.14
CA LEU A 104 -4.55 20.35 -14.18
C LEU A 104 -3.20 19.64 -14.31
N GLY A 105 -3.20 18.31 -14.46
CA GLY A 105 -1.99 17.51 -14.66
C GLY A 105 -1.28 17.84 -15.98
N VAL A 106 -2.04 17.97 -17.08
CA VAL A 106 -1.50 18.37 -18.39
C VAL A 106 -0.96 19.80 -18.34
N GLY A 107 -1.67 20.73 -17.69
CA GLY A 107 -1.20 22.11 -17.50
C GLY A 107 0.12 22.19 -16.76
N ALA A 108 0.29 21.40 -15.69
CA ALA A 108 1.55 21.31 -14.96
C ALA A 108 2.67 20.70 -15.81
N ALA A 109 2.38 19.69 -16.63
CA ALA A 109 3.34 19.03 -17.51
C ALA A 109 3.81 19.89 -18.69
N ILE A 110 3.01 20.88 -19.10
CA ILE A 110 3.42 21.85 -20.14
C ILE A 110 4.28 22.97 -19.54
N PHE A 111 4.05 23.33 -18.27
CA PHE A 111 4.78 24.40 -17.60
C PHE A 111 6.18 23.97 -17.12
N LEU A 112 6.31 22.73 -16.64
CA LEU A 112 7.59 22.11 -16.26
C LEU A 112 8.40 21.68 -17.48
#